data_AF-L0K1Q3-F1
#
_entry.id   AF-L0K1Q3-F1
#
_cell.length_a   1.000
_cell.length_b   1.000
_cell.length_c   1.000
_cell.angle_alpha   90.00
_cell.angle_beta   90.00
_cell.angle_gamma   90.00
#
_symmetry.space_group_name_H-M   'P 1'
#
loop_
_entity.id
_entity.type
_entity.pdbx_description
1 polymer ?
#
loop_
_entity_poly.entity_id
_entity_poly.type
_entity_poly.pdbx_seq_one_letter_code
_entity_poly.pdbx_strand_id
1 'polypeptide(L)' 'MEPFVFPALAAVVLLQIPISVLVHFDAKRRKLRYPATYEFGVLVPLCGLVVTVVYLYTRRREGPDPTEEGGRHSEG' A
#
# COMPACT_ATOMS: atom_id res chain seq x y z
N MET A 1 8.85 -8.10 -17.02
CA MET A 1 7.88 -8.52 -15.99
C MET A 1 6.88 -9.42 -16.67
N GLU A 2 6.58 -10.60 -16.10
CA GLU A 2 5.61 -11.52 -16.69
C GLU A 2 4.25 -10.81 -16.88
N PRO A 3 3.56 -11.01 -18.02
CA PRO A 3 2.33 -10.28 -18.36
C PRO A 3 1.21 -10.48 -17.33
N PHE A 4 1.31 -11.52 -16.49
CA PHE A 4 0.32 -11.88 -15.48
C PHE A 4 0.54 -11.25 -14.10
N VAL A 5 1.68 -10.59 -13.85
CA VAL A 5 1.99 -10.04 -12.50
C VAL A 5 1.02 -8.93 -12.11
N PHE A 6 0.84 -7.92 -12.97
CA PHE A 6 -0.04 -6.79 -12.68
C PHE A 6 -1.53 -7.20 -12.59
N PRO A 7 -2.07 -8.03 -13.50
CA PRO A 7 -3.43 -8.56 -13.37
C PRO A 7 -3.63 -9.36 -12.09
N ALA A 8 -2.68 -10.22 -11.70
CA ALA A 8 -2.78 -11.00 -10.47
C ALA A 8 -2.76 -10.11 -9.23
N LEU A 9 -1.89 -9.10 -9.19
CA LEU A 9 -1.83 -8.14 -8.09
C LEU A 9 -3.15 -7.36 -7.99
N ALA A 10 -3.70 -6.89 -9.11
CA ALA A 10 -4.98 -6.20 -9.14
C ALA A 10 -6.13 -7.10 -8.65
N ALA A 11 -6.15 -8.38 -9.06
CA ALA A 11 -7.13 -9.34 -8.59
C ALA A 11 -7.04 -9.56 -7.08
N VAL A 12 -5.84 -9.69 -6.51
CA VAL A 12 -5.63 -9.83 -5.06
C VAL A 12 -6.14 -8.60 -4.32
N VAL A 13 -5.82 -7.40 -4.81
CA VAL A 13 -6.28 -6.13 -4.22
C VAL A 13 -7.81 -6.04 -4.22
N LEU A 14 -8.43 -6.38 -5.35
CA LEU A 14 -9.89 -6.38 -5.49
C LEU A 14 -10.55 -7.41 -4.59
N LEU A 15 -9.94 -8.58 -4.41
CA LEU A 15 -10.44 -9.65 -3.54
C LEU A 15 -10.33 -9.28 -2.04
N GLN A 16 -9.39 -8.43 -1.66
CA GLN A 16 -9.23 -8.03 -0.26
C GLN A 16 -10.42 -7.19 0.26
N ILE A 17 -11.10 -6.43 -0.60
CA ILE A 17 -12.29 -5.64 -0.20
C ILE A 17 -13.44 -6.55 0.28
N PRO A 18 -13.93 -7.54 -0.49
CA PRO A 18 -14.98 -8.43 -0.02
C PRO A 18 -14.52 -9.32 1.14
N ILE A 19 -13.24 -9.72 1.19
CA ILE A 19 -12.70 -10.45 2.34
C ILE A 19 -12.78 -9.60 3.62
N SER A 20 -12.45 -8.32 3.53
CA SER A 20 -12.54 -7.38 4.64
C SER A 20 -13.97 -7.30 5.20
N VAL A 21 -14.96 -7.20 4.31
CA VAL A 21 -16.38 -7.20 4.69
C VAL A 21 -16.79 -8.53 5.33
N LEU A 22 -16.33 -9.66 4.79
CA LEU A 22 -16.62 -10.99 5.34
C LEU A 22 -16.05 -11.14 6.75
N VAL A 23 -14.81 -10.69 6.97
CA VAL A 23 -14.16 -10.69 8.28
C VAL A 23 -14.90 -9.80 9.27
N HIS A 24 -15.34 -8.61 8.86
CA HIS A 24 -16.18 -7.74 9.68
C HIS A 24 -17.47 -8.46 10.12
N PHE A 25 -18.15 -9.11 9.16
CA PHE A 25 -19.42 -9.78 9.43
C PHE A 25 -19.25 -11.01 10.32
N ASP A 26 -18.18 -11.79 10.12
CA ASP A 26 -17.82 -12.90 11.02
C ASP A 26 -17.53 -12.40 12.45
N ALA A 27 -16.75 -11.31 12.59
CA ALA A 27 -16.48 -10.69 13.88
C ALA A 27 -17.75 -10.18 14.57
N LYS A 28 -18.68 -9.61 13.80
CA LYS A 28 -19.99 -9.16 14.28
C LYS A 28 -20.86 -10.35 14.71
N ARG A 29 -20.89 -11.45 13.94
CA ARG A 29 -21.60 -12.69 14.31
C ARG A 29 -21.08 -13.29 15.60
N ARG A 30 -19.76 -13.20 15.84
CA ARG A 30 -19.10 -13.66 17.08
C ARG A 30 -19.22 -12.68 18.26
N LYS A 31 -19.94 -11.56 18.11
CA LYS A 31 -20.14 -10.52 19.13
C LYS A 31 -18.82 -9.98 19.70
N LEU A 32 -17.78 -9.89 18.86
CA LEU A 32 -16.50 -9.33 19.27
C LEU A 32 -16.66 -7.82 19.54
N ARG A 33 -15.90 -7.32 20.52
CA ARG A 33 -16.06 -5.95 21.04
C ARG A 33 -15.79 -4.87 19.99
N TYR A 34 -14.90 -5.13 19.03
CA TYR A 34 -14.49 -4.19 17.98
C TYR A 34 -14.37 -4.88 16.62
N PRO A 35 -15.50 -5.13 15.91
CA PRO A 35 -15.48 -5.79 14.60
C PRO A 35 -14.67 -5.03 13.54
N ALA A 36 -14.69 -3.69 13.62
CA ALA A 36 -13.92 -2.82 12.73
C ALA A 36 -12.41 -3.05 12.82
N THR A 37 -11.86 -3.44 13.97
CA THR A 37 -10.43 -3.73 14.10
C THR A 37 -10.00 -4.90 13.21
N TYR A 38 -10.86 -5.91 13.04
CA TYR A 38 -10.58 -7.06 12.18
C TYR A 38 -10.65 -6.68 10.70
N GLU A 39 -11.58 -5.80 10.33
CA GLU A 39 -11.68 -5.20 9.01
C GLU A 39 -10.42 -4.37 8.68
N PHE A 40 -10.01 -3.49 9.60
CA PHE A 40 -8.79 -2.70 9.44
C PHE A 40 -7.53 -3.56 9.38
N GLY A 41 -7.51 -4.73 10.02
CA GLY A 41 -6.43 -5.71 9.88
C GLY A 41 -6.22 -6.20 8.44
N VAL A 42 -7.24 -6.10 7.58
CA VAL A 42 -7.16 -6.42 6.15
C VAL A 42 -6.86 -5.16 5.32
N LEU A 43 -7.58 -4.06 5.58
CA LEU A 43 -7.47 -2.84 4.76
C LEU A 43 -6.18 -2.06 4.98
N VAL A 44 -5.65 -1.99 6.21
CA VAL A 44 -4.45 -1.20 6.51
C VAL A 44 -3.21 -1.75 5.79
N PRO A 45 -2.92 -3.08 5.82
CA PRO A 45 -1.84 -3.64 5.00
C PRO A 45 -2.02 -3.38 3.51
N LEU A 46 -3.25 -3.44 2.99
CA LEU A 46 -3.55 -3.14 1.60
C LEU A 46 -3.18 -1.70 1.24
N CYS A 47 -3.62 -0.74 2.05
CA CYS A 47 -3.28 0.67 1.89
C CYS A 47 -1.76 0.89 1.95
N GLY A 48 -1.07 0.26 2.92
CA GLY A 48 0.39 0.34 3.05
C GLY A 48 1.13 -0.16 1.81
N LEU A 49 0.66 -1.26 1.21
CA LEU A 49 1.21 -1.78 -0.04
C LEU A 49 1.05 -0.77 -1.19
N VAL A 50 -0.16 -0.23 -1.37
CA VAL A 50 -0.45 0.76 -2.43
C VAL A 50 0.41 2.01 -2.26
N VAL A 51 0.48 2.56 -1.05
CA VAL A 51 1.31 3.74 -0.75
C VAL A 51 2.78 3.45 -1.03
N THR A 52 3.29 2.27 -0.67
CA THR A 52 4.70 1.90 -0.92
C THR A 52 5.00 1.84 -2.42
N VAL A 53 4.11 1.24 -3.22
CA VAL A 53 4.27 1.16 -4.68
C VAL A 53 4.27 2.56 -5.29
N VAL A 54 3.32 3.42 -4.89
CA VAL A 54 3.23 4.81 -5.37
C VAL A 54 4.48 5.59 -4.95
N TYR A 55 4.90 5.49 -3.69
CA TYR A 55 6.08 6.17 -3.17
C TYR A 55 7.35 5.80 -3.95
N LEU A 56 7.58 4.50 -4.16
CA LEU A 56 8.74 4.03 -4.93
C LEU A 56 8.69 4.48 -6.39
N TYR A 57 7.50 4.51 -6.99
CA TYR A 57 7.31 4.98 -8.36
C TYR A 57 7.60 6.47 -8.51
N THR A 58 7.06 7.30 -7.62
CA THR A 58 7.29 8.75 -7.58
C THR A 58 8.76 9.07 -7.33
N ARG A 59 9.38 8.41 -6.33
CA ARG A 59 10.80 8.61 -5.99
C ARG A 59 11.74 8.30 -7.16
N ARG A 60 11.43 7.30 -7.98
CA ARG A 60 12.24 6.98 -9.16
C ARG A 60 12.11 8.01 -10.29
N ARG A 61 11.01 8.77 -10.32
CA ARG A 61 10.74 9.78 -11.37
C ARG A 61 11.33 11.14 -11.05
N GLU A 62 11.42 11.50 -9.77
CA GLU A 62 11.81 12.86 -9.36
C GLU A 62 13.34 13.09 -9.37
N GLY A 63 14.17 12.04 -9.55
CA GLY A 63 15.62 12.17 -9.54
C GLY A 63 16.16 12.68 -8.18
N PRO A 64 17.49 12.70 -7.97
CA PRO A 64 18.04 13.40 -6.81
C PRO A 64 17.70 14.90 -6.89
N ASP A 65 17.42 15.51 -5.75
CA ASP A 65 17.10 16.94 -5.66
C ASP A 65 18.29 17.76 -6.23
N PRO A 66 18.09 18.60 -7.26
CA PRO A 66 19.17 19.37 -7.90
C PRO A 66 19.89 20.31 -6.91
N THR A 67 19.31 20.55 -5.74
CA THR A 67 19.91 21.37 -4.69
C THR A 67 21.11 20.71 -4.00
N GLU A 68 21.28 19.38 -4.05
CA GLU A 68 22.40 18.69 -3.38
C GLU A 68 23.73 18.71 -4.18
N GLU A 69 23.71 18.93 -5.50
CA GLU A 69 24.93 18.96 -6.32
C GLU A 69 25.63 20.33 -6.33
N GLY A 70 24.90 21.42 -6.07
CA GLY A 70 25.45 22.79 -6.11
C GLY A 70 26.28 23.21 -4.88
N GLY A 71 26.17 22.48 -3.77
CA GLY A 71 26.85 22.83 -2.51
C GLY A 71 28.29 22.31 -2.36
N ARG A 72 28.72 21.38 -3.22
CA ARG A 72 30.01 20.68 -3.06
C ARG A 72 31.15 21.30 -3.89
N HIS A 73 30.89 22.38 -4.65
CA HIS A 73 31.85 22.99 -5.57
C HIS A 73 32.33 24.39 -5.14
N SER A 74 31.86 24.91 -3.99
CA SER A 74 32.24 26.25 -3.48
C SER A 74 33.24 26.22 -2.32
N GLU A 75 33.79 25.06 -1.97
CA GLU A 75 34.81 24.90 -0.92
C GLU A 75 36.13 24.38 -1.51
N GLY A 76 36.69 25.11 -2.48
CA GLY A 76 37.99 24.82 -3.10
C GLY A 76 38.79 26.09 -3.36
#